data_AF-A0A9D0X6W2-F1
#
_entry.id   AF-A0A9D0X6W2-F1
#
_cell.length_a   1.000
_cell.length_b   1.000
_cell.length_c   1.000
_cell.angle_alpha   90.00
_cell.angle_beta   90.00
_cell.angle_gamma   90.00
#
_symmetry.space_group_name_H-M   'P 1'
#
loop_
_entity.id
_entity.type
_entity.pdbx_description
1 polymer ?
#
loop_
_entity_poly.entity_id
_entity_poly.type
_entity_poly.pdbx_seq_one_letter_code
_entity_poly.pdbx_strand_id
1 'polypeptide(L)' 'MKFFVDTAEVDAIRELQATGLLDGVTTNPSLIAKSGRDFKEVIAEICEIV' A
#
# COMPACT_ATOMS: atom_id res chain seq x y z
N MET A 1 11.32 0.61 16.13
CA MET A 1 11.64 0.85 14.71
C MET A 1 10.38 0.57 13.92
N LYS A 2 10.10 1.31 12.84
CA LYS A 2 8.95 1.06 11.97
C LYS A 2 9.40 0.87 10.52
N PHE A 3 8.79 -0.05 9.80
CA PHE A 3 9.07 -0.34 8.40
C PHE A 3 7.88 0.08 7.53
N PHE A 4 8.17 0.87 6.51
CA PHE A 4 7.20 1.32 5.53
C PHE A 4 7.64 0.86 4.14
N VAL A 5 6.67 0.46 3.31
CA VAL A 5 6.88 0.18 1.90
C VAL A 5 6.34 1.33 1.06
N ASP A 6 7.05 1.71 0.00
CA ASP A 6 6.63 2.75 -0.94
C ASP A 6 6.01 2.14 -2.20
N THR A 7 4.69 1.92 -2.18
CA THR A 7 3.97 1.28 -3.29
C THR A 7 2.47 1.60 -3.27
N ALA A 8 1.81 1.37 -4.41
CA ALA A 8 0.34 1.34 -4.55
C ALA A 8 -0.17 -0.05 -4.97
N GLU A 9 0.72 -1.04 -5.07
CA GLU A 9 0.39 -2.42 -5.45
C GLU A 9 -0.15 -3.18 -4.24
N VAL A 10 -1.48 -3.30 -4.18
CA VAL A 10 -2.21 -3.88 -3.05
C VAL A 10 -1.80 -5.32 -2.74
N ASP A 11 -1.59 -6.14 -3.77
CA ASP A 11 -1.21 -7.55 -3.59
C ASP A 11 0.15 -7.68 -2.88
N ALA A 12 1.13 -6.85 -3.27
CA ALA A 12 2.43 -6.80 -2.61
C ALA A 12 2.31 -6.32 -1.16
N ILE A 13 1.41 -5.37 -0.87
CA ILE A 13 1.15 -4.91 0.50
C ILE A 13 0.56 -6.04 1.36
N ARG A 14 -0.37 -6.83 0.82
CA ARG A 14 -0.94 -8.00 1.53
C ARG A 14 0.13 -9.06 1.83
N GLU A 15 0.99 -9.36 0.87
CA GLU A 15 2.11 -10.29 1.05
C GLU A 15 3.09 -9.81 2.12
N LEU A 16 3.48 -8.53 2.09
CA LEU A 16 4.35 -7.93 3.09
C LEU A 16 3.71 -7.90 4.48
N GLN A 17 2.41 -7.58 4.57
CA GLN A 17 1.69 -7.61 5.83
C GLN A 17 1.64 -9.01 6.43
N ALA A 18 1.49 -10.06 5.60
CA ALA A 18 1.52 -11.45 6.07
C ALA A 18 2.87 -11.88 6.67
N THR A 19 3.97 -11.17 6.38
CA THR A 19 5.28 -11.43 7.03
C THR A 19 5.35 -10.91 8.47
N GLY A 20 4.44 -10.01 8.86
CA GLY A 20 4.44 -9.37 10.18
C GLY A 20 5.51 -8.29 10.37
N LEU A 21 6.18 -7.86 9.29
CA LEU A 21 7.24 -6.84 9.34
C LEU A 21 6.78 -5.46 8.87
N LEU A 22 5.57 -5.31 8.34
CA LEU A 22 5.09 -4.07 7.76
C LEU A 22 4.30 -3.22 8.78
N ASP A 23 4.73 -2.00 9.03
CA ASP A 23 4.05 -1.06 9.95
C ASP A 23 3.18 -0.02 9.21
N GLY A 24 3.28 0.05 7.88
CA GLY A 24 2.49 0.96 7.07
C GLY A 24 3.00 1.10 5.64
N VAL A 25 2.33 1.95 4.88
CA VAL A 25 2.61 2.18 3.46
C VAL A 25 2.78 3.67 3.21
N THR A 26 3.79 4.04 2.44
CA THR A 26 3.88 5.35 1.79
C THR A 26 3.47 5.22 0.33
N THR A 27 2.80 6.22 -0.19
CA THR A 27 2.44 6.26 -1.60
C THR A 27 2.30 7.71 -2.06
N ASN A 28 2.16 7.90 -3.36
CA ASN A 28 1.99 9.21 -3.97
C ASN A 28 1.09 9.10 -5.22
N PRO A 29 0.57 10.23 -5.73
CA PRO A 29 -0.31 10.21 -6.90
C PRO A 29 0.27 9.52 -8.14
N SER A 30 1.59 9.57 -8.34
CA SER A 30 2.24 8.93 -9.48
C SER A 30 2.25 7.41 -9.40
N LEU A 31 2.42 6.84 -8.19
CA LEU A 31 2.35 5.39 -7.99
C LEU A 31 0.93 4.88 -8.16
N ILE A 32 -0.06 5.59 -7.62
CA ILE A 32 -1.47 5.22 -7.78
C ILE A 32 -1.92 5.37 -9.25
N ALA A 33 -1.45 6.39 -9.96
CA ALA A 33 -1.73 6.52 -11.40
C ALA A 33 -1.21 5.33 -12.23
N LYS A 34 -0.11 4.70 -11.81
CA LYS A 34 0.44 3.50 -12.49
C LYS A 34 -0.38 2.24 -12.26
N SER A 35 -1.09 2.13 -11.14
CA SER A 35 -2.00 1.01 -10.91
C SER A 35 -3.27 1.10 -11.75
N GLY A 36 -3.58 2.28 -12.31
CA GLY A 36 -4.74 2.51 -13.17
C GLY A 36 -6.09 2.50 -12.43
N ARG A 37 -6.05 2.51 -11.09
CA ARG A 37 -7.23 2.47 -10.21
C ARG A 37 -7.57 3.85 -9.66
N ASP A 38 -8.79 4.00 -9.13
CA ASP A 38 -9.19 5.24 -8.47
C ASP A 38 -8.35 5.50 -7.22
N PHE A 39 -7.97 6.77 -7.02
CA PHE A 39 -7.08 7.17 -5.94
C PHE A 39 -7.66 6.84 -4.56
N LYS A 40 -8.94 7.15 -4.32
CA LYS A 40 -9.55 6.98 -3.00
C LYS A 40 -9.82 5.51 -2.71
N GLU A 41 -10.19 4.74 -3.73
CA GLU A 41 -10.36 3.28 -3.59
C GLU A 41 -9.05 2.61 -3.18
N VAL A 42 -7.93 2.93 -3.83
CA VAL A 42 -6.63 2.36 -3.48
C VAL A 42 -6.20 2.75 -2.07
N ILE A 43 -6.36 4.03 -1.69
CA ILE A 43 -6.00 4.48 -0.33
C ILE A 43 -6.87 3.78 0.73
N ALA A 44 -8.18 3.66 0.51
CA ALA A 44 -9.06 2.98 1.44
C ALA A 44 -8.68 1.50 1.60
N GLU A 45 -8.39 0.81 0.50
CA GLU A 45 -7.97 -0.59 0.53
C GLU A 45 -6.62 -0.78 1.24
N ILE A 46 -5.67 0.14 1.05
CA ILE A 46 -4.39 0.12 1.79
C ILE A 46 -4.66 0.25 3.30
N CYS A 47 -5.51 1.18 3.72
CA CYS A 47 -5.87 1.36 5.14
C CYS A 47 -6.66 0.20 5.76
N GLU A 48 -7.29 -0.67 4.97
CA GLU A 48 -7.93 -1.89 5.47
C GLU A 48 -6.92 -3.02 5.73
N ILE A 49 -5.74 -2.97 5.09
CA ILE A 49 -4.71 -4.01 5.21
C ILE A 49 -3.74 -3.73 6.37
N VAL A 50 -3.29 -2.48 6.50
CA VAL A 50 -2.27 -2.04 7.48
C VAL A 50 -2.83 -1.18 8.59
#